data_AF-A0A8T1VW94-F1
#
_entry.id   AF-A0A8T1VW94-F1
#
_cell.length_a   1.000
_cell.length_b   1.000
_cell.length_c   1.000
_cell.angle_alpha   90.00
_cell.angle_beta   90.00
_cell.angle_gamma   90.00
#
_symmetry.space_group_name_H-M   'P 1'
#
loop_
_entity.id
_entity.type
_entity.pdbx_description
1 polymer ?
#
loop_
_entity_poly.entity_id
_entity_poly.type
_entity_poly.pdbx_seq_one_letter_code
_entity_poly.pdbx_strand_id
1 'polypeptide(L)'
;MFSAPRIRVPWRTPQKPTSGSAPSCQRSTRVQTDMGNAVGTPPTGPDSLPTSGGSASKEPLSRRHFTVAQLAAFNGGADGKRPIYISVMSEVYDVSCSREQYGPSGKHAALAGKDVTRALALGLSGAKELANLDLSDLTPEQFRTLDEWLATFRSGEHKYTNVGRLVDADLRLTPEELLSFNGVDNPRQTILLGVDGVLYDVTMNGSEFYGPDGMYGQFAGRDASRALACMSLEDEALDSPSTDGLTPEQRKTLDDWIKRFEGKYAIVGTFAAARK
;
A
#
# COMPACT_ATOMS: atom_id res chain seq x y z
N MET A 1 37.84 -0.96 19.67
CA MET A 1 38.21 0.09 18.70
C MET A 1 37.92 -0.43 17.31
N PHE A 2 36.75 -0.13 16.73
CA PHE A 2 36.55 -0.12 15.28
C PHE A 2 35.44 0.90 15.00
N SER A 3 35.80 1.92 14.23
CA SER A 3 34.98 3.08 13.89
C SER A 3 34.29 2.82 12.55
N ALA A 4 32.97 2.96 12.48
CA ALA A 4 32.22 2.87 11.22
C ALA A 4 32.25 4.23 10.48
N PRO A 5 32.34 4.26 9.14
CA PRO A 5 32.43 5.50 8.38
C PRO A 5 31.06 6.18 8.27
N ARG A 6 31.00 7.47 8.62
CA ARG A 6 29.85 8.35 8.35
C ARG A 6 29.88 8.76 6.88
N ILE A 7 28.94 8.27 6.08
CA ILE A 7 28.64 8.84 4.77
C ILE A 7 27.76 10.08 5.01
N ARG A 8 28.33 11.27 4.85
CA ARG A 8 27.59 12.53 4.79
C ARG A 8 27.15 12.75 3.34
N VAL A 9 25.85 12.68 3.08
CA VAL A 9 25.25 13.30 1.89
C VAL A 9 25.04 14.79 2.19
N PRO A 10 25.56 15.73 1.38
CA PRO A 10 25.35 17.15 1.64
C PRO A 10 23.95 17.57 1.17
N TRP A 11 23.04 17.82 2.12
CA TRP A 11 21.84 18.61 1.85
C TRP A 11 22.24 20.04 1.48
N ARG A 12 21.82 20.52 0.29
CA ARG A 12 21.88 21.94 -0.06
C ARG A 12 20.88 22.71 0.81
N THR A 13 21.32 23.86 1.31
CA THR A 13 20.49 24.82 2.02
C THR A 13 19.38 25.38 1.12
N PRO A 14 18.17 25.66 1.64
CA PRO A 14 17.11 26.27 0.85
C PRO A 14 17.46 27.73 0.55
N GLN A 15 17.42 28.13 -0.73
CA GLN A 15 17.35 29.54 -1.09
C GLN A 15 15.92 30.05 -0.92
N LYS A 16 15.78 31.29 -0.42
CA LYS A 16 14.48 31.96 -0.23
C LYS A 16 13.71 32.06 -1.55
N PRO A 17 12.39 31.85 -1.56
CA PRO A 17 11.59 32.09 -2.75
C PRO A 17 11.46 33.59 -3.00
N THR A 18 11.87 34.03 -4.18
CA THR A 18 11.45 35.30 -4.77
C THR A 18 10.00 35.15 -5.24
N SER A 19 9.19 36.18 -5.03
CA SER A 19 7.80 36.25 -5.47
C SER A 19 7.71 36.16 -6.99
N GLY A 20 7.19 35.05 -7.51
CA GLY A 20 6.92 34.82 -8.92
C GLY A 20 5.65 34.00 -9.09
N SER A 21 4.80 34.40 -10.03
CA SER A 21 3.54 33.75 -10.37
C SER A 21 3.72 32.25 -10.68
N ALA A 22 2.69 31.45 -10.38
CA ALA A 22 2.67 30.01 -10.61
C ALA A 22 3.10 29.66 -12.06
N PRO A 23 4.07 28.75 -12.26
CA PRO A 23 4.53 28.42 -13.59
C PRO A 23 3.45 27.63 -14.35
N SER A 24 3.06 28.18 -15.50
CA SER A 24 2.29 27.47 -16.52
C SER A 24 3.10 26.28 -17.01
N CYS A 25 2.51 25.07 -17.05
CA CYS A 25 3.08 23.90 -17.73
C CYS A 25 3.15 24.17 -19.24
N GLN A 26 4.14 24.94 -19.69
CA GLN A 26 4.47 25.03 -21.10
C GLN A 26 5.52 24.00 -21.47
N ARG A 27 5.34 23.48 -22.69
CA ARG A 27 6.02 22.36 -23.31
C ARG A 27 7.54 22.50 -23.28
N SER A 28 8.19 21.81 -22.34
CA SER A 28 9.63 21.50 -22.41
C SER A 28 9.86 20.52 -23.56
N THR A 29 10.76 20.84 -24.50
CA THR A 29 11.08 20.00 -25.67
C THR A 29 12.05 18.86 -25.34
N ARG A 30 12.02 18.32 -24.12
CA ARG A 30 12.83 17.17 -23.72
C ARG A 30 12.00 15.89 -23.91
N VAL A 31 12.66 14.82 -24.37
CA VAL A 31 12.05 13.54 -24.77
C VAL A 31 11.04 13.07 -23.72
N GLN A 32 9.77 13.02 -24.13
CA GLN A 32 8.63 12.63 -23.31
C GLN A 32 8.73 11.11 -23.04
N THR A 33 9.17 10.72 -21.86
CA THR A 33 9.01 9.35 -21.36
C THR A 33 7.53 9.15 -21.02
N ASP A 34 6.83 8.43 -21.89
CA ASP A 34 5.40 8.16 -21.80
C ASP A 34 5.05 7.35 -20.52
N MET A 35 4.09 7.83 -19.74
CA MET A 35 3.55 7.16 -18.54
C MET A 35 2.58 6.02 -18.85
N GLY A 36 2.43 5.63 -20.13
CA GLY A 36 1.46 4.64 -20.62
C GLY A 36 1.50 3.24 -19.99
N ASN A 37 2.45 2.95 -19.11
CA ASN A 37 2.62 1.65 -18.44
C ASN A 37 2.42 1.67 -16.91
N ALA A 38 2.12 2.81 -16.28
CA ALA A 38 2.02 2.93 -14.81
C ALA A 38 0.82 2.19 -14.21
N VAL A 39 -0.25 2.05 -14.98
CA VAL A 39 -1.36 1.15 -14.68
C VAL A 39 -1.63 0.43 -15.99
N GLY A 40 -1.25 -0.86 -16.07
CA GLY A 40 -1.21 -1.67 -17.29
C GLY A 40 -2.17 -1.25 -18.41
N THR A 41 -1.64 -1.19 -19.63
CA THR A 41 -2.32 -0.76 -20.85
C THR A 41 -3.76 -1.30 -20.96
N PRO A 42 -4.78 -0.45 -21.22
CA PRO A 42 -6.07 -0.95 -21.65
C PRO A 42 -5.98 -1.43 -23.12
N PRO A 43 -6.75 -2.47 -23.51
CA PRO A 43 -6.85 -2.86 -24.91
C PRO A 43 -7.43 -1.69 -25.72
N THR A 44 -6.76 -1.36 -26.82
CA THR A 44 -7.34 -0.55 -27.90
C THR A 44 -8.70 -1.14 -28.28
N GLY A 45 -9.79 -0.40 -28.08
CA GLY A 45 -11.15 -0.84 -28.44
C GLY A 45 -11.42 -0.76 -29.95
N PRO A 46 -12.70 -0.74 -30.37
CA PRO A 46 -13.78 -1.69 -30.06
C PRO A 46 -13.71 -2.91 -31.02
N ASP A 47 -14.48 -3.96 -30.77
CA ASP A 47 -14.52 -5.24 -31.52
C ASP A 47 -13.39 -6.24 -31.24
N SER A 48 -13.53 -7.00 -30.15
CA SER A 48 -13.58 -8.47 -30.21
C SER A 48 -13.79 -9.07 -28.81
N LEU A 49 -15.06 -9.28 -28.46
CA LEU A 49 -15.41 -10.39 -27.57
C LEU A 49 -15.26 -11.69 -28.37
N PRO A 50 -14.82 -12.79 -27.72
CA PRO A 50 -15.47 -14.05 -27.94
C PRO A 50 -16.26 -14.46 -26.69
N THR A 51 -17.51 -14.79 -26.96
CA THR A 51 -18.52 -15.41 -26.10
C THR A 51 -18.05 -16.70 -25.42
N SER A 52 -18.34 -16.79 -24.11
CA SER A 52 -18.78 -17.96 -23.34
C SER A 52 -18.41 -19.37 -23.84
N GLY A 53 -17.57 -20.05 -23.05
CA GLY A 53 -17.53 -21.52 -22.96
C GLY A 53 -17.13 -21.93 -21.54
N GLY A 54 -18.06 -22.57 -20.82
CA GLY A 54 -17.88 -22.91 -19.41
C GLY A 54 -16.83 -24.00 -19.16
N SER A 55 -16.14 -23.90 -18.02
CA SER A 55 -15.59 -25.03 -17.28
C SER A 55 -15.30 -24.56 -15.85
N ALA A 56 -15.86 -25.25 -14.87
CA ALA A 56 -15.62 -25.00 -13.45
C ALA A 56 -14.20 -25.46 -13.07
N SER A 57 -13.20 -24.62 -13.36
CA SER A 57 -11.88 -24.72 -12.74
C SER A 57 -11.90 -23.97 -11.41
N LYS A 58 -11.34 -24.59 -10.36
CA LYS A 58 -11.06 -23.90 -9.08
C LYS A 58 -10.20 -22.68 -9.38
N GLU A 59 -10.81 -21.51 -9.43
CA GLU A 59 -10.13 -20.22 -9.47
C GLU A 59 -9.12 -20.16 -8.32
N PRO A 60 -7.84 -19.83 -8.57
CA PRO A 60 -6.93 -19.50 -7.49
C PRO A 60 -7.59 -18.37 -6.68
N LEU A 61 -7.63 -18.50 -5.35
CA LEU A 61 -8.21 -17.48 -4.48
C LEU A 61 -7.59 -16.12 -4.84
N SER A 62 -8.36 -15.26 -5.49
CA SER A 62 -7.90 -13.94 -5.89
C SER A 62 -7.53 -13.18 -4.63
N ARG A 63 -6.24 -12.87 -4.44
CA ARG A 63 -5.77 -12.07 -3.29
C ARG A 63 -6.55 -10.76 -3.26
N ARG A 64 -7.02 -10.36 -2.08
CA ARG A 64 -7.83 -9.15 -1.92
C ARG A 64 -7.44 -8.34 -0.69
N HIS A 65 -7.96 -7.13 -0.61
CA HIS A 65 -7.81 -6.28 0.55
C HIS A 65 -8.84 -6.65 1.62
N PHE A 66 -8.46 -6.50 2.88
CA PHE A 66 -9.31 -6.67 4.04
C PHE A 66 -9.17 -5.44 4.94
N THR A 67 -10.27 -4.90 5.45
CA THR A 67 -10.24 -4.03 6.63
C THR A 67 -10.19 -4.87 7.90
N VAL A 68 -9.86 -4.27 9.05
CA VAL A 68 -9.90 -4.95 10.36
C VAL A 68 -11.27 -5.56 10.62
N ALA A 69 -12.34 -4.82 10.32
CA ALA A 69 -13.72 -5.28 10.49
C ALA A 69 -14.05 -6.48 9.57
N GLN A 70 -13.58 -6.45 8.32
CA GLN A 70 -13.77 -7.57 7.39
C GLN A 70 -12.97 -8.80 7.81
N LEU A 71 -11.73 -8.63 8.25
CA LEU A 71 -10.87 -9.72 8.70
C LEU A 71 -11.46 -10.45 9.92
N ALA A 72 -12.13 -9.73 10.83
CA ALA A 72 -12.77 -10.29 12.02
C ALA A 72 -13.82 -11.37 11.73
N ALA A 73 -14.41 -11.38 10.52
CA ALA A 73 -15.36 -12.41 10.11
C ALA A 73 -14.69 -13.79 9.88
N PHE A 74 -13.39 -13.82 9.64
CA PHE A 74 -12.58 -15.00 9.31
C PHE A 74 -11.96 -15.62 10.57
N ASN A 75 -12.80 -15.89 11.57
CA ASN A 75 -12.39 -16.40 12.89
C ASN A 75 -12.69 -17.89 13.09
N GLY A 76 -13.02 -18.62 12.03
CA GLY A 76 -13.39 -20.03 12.11
C GLY A 76 -14.84 -20.33 12.47
N GLY A 77 -15.58 -19.39 13.07
CA GLY A 77 -16.98 -19.57 13.45
C GLY A 77 -17.24 -20.61 14.54
N ALA A 78 -18.35 -20.45 15.26
CA ALA A 78 -18.73 -21.36 16.35
C ALA A 78 -18.98 -22.80 15.85
N ASP A 79 -19.41 -22.95 14.60
CA ASP A 79 -19.63 -24.23 13.92
C ASP A 79 -18.33 -24.92 13.48
N GLY A 80 -17.20 -24.21 13.55
CA GLY A 80 -15.91 -24.68 13.14
C GLY A 80 -15.76 -24.93 11.64
N LYS A 81 -16.59 -24.30 10.80
CA LYS A 81 -16.56 -24.52 9.33
C LYS A 81 -16.08 -23.32 8.53
N ARG A 82 -16.11 -22.12 9.12
CA ARG A 82 -15.64 -20.92 8.42
C ARG A 82 -14.12 -20.94 8.26
N PRO A 83 -13.56 -20.26 7.25
CA PRO A 83 -12.12 -20.03 7.18
C PRO A 83 -11.58 -19.27 8.40
N ILE A 84 -10.30 -19.47 8.70
CA ILE A 84 -9.55 -18.78 9.75
C ILE A 84 -8.41 -18.01 9.09
N TYR A 85 -8.47 -16.68 9.15
CA TYR A 85 -7.42 -15.80 8.61
C TYR A 85 -6.70 -15.07 9.74
N ILE A 86 -5.42 -14.82 9.55
CA ILE A 86 -4.57 -14.04 10.46
C ILE A 86 -3.75 -13.07 9.63
N SER A 87 -3.61 -11.83 10.10
CA SER A 87 -2.73 -10.83 9.49
C SER A 87 -1.43 -10.69 10.27
N VAL A 88 -0.29 -10.76 9.57
CA VAL A 88 1.05 -10.51 10.10
C VAL A 88 1.76 -9.53 9.16
N MET A 89 2.20 -8.38 9.66
CA MET A 89 2.80 -7.30 8.85
C MET A 89 1.94 -6.93 7.64
N SER A 90 0.62 -6.84 7.87
CA SER A 90 -0.42 -6.58 6.87
C SER A 90 -0.57 -7.67 5.80
N GLU A 91 0.15 -8.78 5.86
CA GLU A 91 -0.07 -9.95 5.01
C GLU A 91 -1.12 -10.87 5.63
N VAL A 92 -2.20 -11.14 4.89
CA VAL A 92 -3.31 -11.97 5.37
C VAL A 92 -3.10 -13.40 4.92
N TYR A 93 -3.01 -14.31 5.88
CA TYR A 93 -2.79 -15.74 5.68
C TYR A 93 -4.03 -16.54 6.01
N ASP A 94 -4.38 -17.49 5.14
CA ASP A 94 -5.31 -18.56 5.46
C ASP A 94 -4.60 -19.64 6.27
N VAL A 95 -4.96 -19.72 7.55
CA VAL A 95 -4.43 -20.69 8.52
C VAL A 95 -5.44 -21.78 8.85
N SER A 96 -6.47 -21.96 8.02
CA SER A 96 -7.53 -22.96 8.23
C SER A 96 -7.00 -24.40 8.29
N CYS A 97 -5.84 -24.67 7.69
CA CYS A 97 -5.16 -25.95 7.79
C CYS A 97 -4.66 -26.29 9.20
N SER A 98 -4.51 -25.29 10.08
CA SER A 98 -4.06 -25.43 11.48
C SER A 98 -5.17 -25.06 12.47
N ARG A 99 -6.37 -25.54 12.18
CA ARG A 99 -7.59 -25.26 12.96
C ARG A 99 -7.53 -25.81 14.39
N GLU A 100 -6.70 -26.82 14.66
CA GLU A 100 -6.39 -27.28 16.01
C GLU A 100 -5.69 -26.20 16.86
N GLN A 101 -4.98 -25.27 16.23
CA GLN A 101 -4.29 -24.17 16.91
C GLN A 101 -5.14 -22.91 16.96
N TYR A 102 -5.70 -22.49 15.82
CA TYR A 102 -6.37 -21.19 15.67
C TYR A 102 -7.90 -21.27 15.64
N GLY A 103 -8.48 -22.47 15.61
CA GLY A 103 -9.93 -22.64 15.67
C GLY A 103 -10.49 -22.23 17.04
N PRO A 104 -11.83 -22.15 17.17
CA PRO A 104 -12.49 -21.66 18.39
C PRO A 104 -12.09 -22.38 19.69
N SER A 105 -11.71 -23.65 19.59
CA SER A 105 -11.27 -24.48 20.73
C SER A 105 -9.74 -24.62 20.84
N GLY A 106 -8.99 -23.95 19.96
CA GLY A 106 -7.53 -24.04 19.90
C GLY A 106 -6.84 -23.11 20.91
N LYS A 107 -5.60 -23.44 21.26
CA LYS A 107 -4.77 -22.65 22.19
C LYS A 107 -4.52 -21.20 21.72
N HIS A 108 -4.60 -20.94 20.42
CA HIS A 108 -4.38 -19.64 19.79
C HIS A 108 -5.68 -19.08 19.16
N ALA A 109 -6.86 -19.53 19.60
CA ALA A 109 -8.16 -19.07 19.12
C ALA A 109 -8.31 -17.54 19.13
N ALA A 110 -7.70 -16.86 20.10
CA ALA A 110 -7.78 -15.41 20.25
C ALA A 110 -7.18 -14.61 19.08
N LEU A 111 -6.32 -15.25 18.27
CA LEU A 111 -5.63 -14.67 17.11
C LEU A 111 -6.50 -14.67 15.84
N ALA A 112 -7.49 -15.56 15.78
CA ALA A 112 -8.31 -15.78 14.60
C ALA A 112 -9.08 -14.51 14.19
N GLY A 113 -8.95 -14.13 12.92
CA GLY A 113 -9.60 -12.96 12.33
C GLY A 113 -8.98 -11.62 12.73
N LYS A 114 -7.70 -11.57 13.13
CA LYS A 114 -7.07 -10.33 13.62
C LYS A 114 -5.71 -10.06 12.98
N ASP A 115 -5.29 -8.80 13.04
CA ASP A 115 -3.86 -8.47 12.97
C ASP A 115 -3.19 -8.87 14.27
N VAL A 116 -2.18 -9.72 14.17
CA VAL A 116 -1.44 -10.24 15.33
C VAL A 116 -0.01 -9.73 15.35
N THR A 117 0.36 -8.84 14.43
CA THR A 117 1.71 -8.31 14.27
C THR A 117 2.26 -7.82 15.60
N ARG A 118 1.58 -6.84 16.21
CA ARG A 118 2.04 -6.27 17.48
C ARG A 118 2.08 -7.29 18.60
N ALA A 119 1.08 -8.16 18.69
CA ALA A 119 1.06 -9.24 19.68
C ALA A 119 2.26 -10.19 19.52
N LEU A 120 2.63 -10.58 18.30
CA LEU A 120 3.80 -11.45 18.05
C LEU A 120 5.10 -10.77 18.47
N ALA A 121 5.27 -9.48 18.15
CA ALA A 121 6.43 -8.70 18.54
C ALA A 121 6.62 -8.64 20.07
N LEU A 122 5.51 -8.65 20.81
CA LEU A 122 5.45 -8.57 22.27
C LEU A 122 5.31 -9.94 22.95
N GLY A 123 5.58 -11.05 22.23
CA GLY A 123 5.55 -12.40 22.81
C GLY A 123 4.14 -12.91 23.15
N LEU A 124 3.14 -12.51 22.39
CA LEU A 124 1.71 -12.84 22.54
C LEU A 124 1.11 -12.40 23.90
N SER A 125 1.63 -11.31 24.47
CA SER A 125 1.18 -10.79 25.76
C SER A 125 0.03 -9.77 25.61
N GLY A 126 -1.16 -10.15 26.10
CA GLY A 126 -2.29 -9.24 26.28
C GLY A 126 -3.21 -9.06 25.06
N ALA A 127 -4.52 -9.22 25.28
CA ALA A 127 -5.53 -9.08 24.23
C ALA A 127 -5.62 -7.69 23.60
N LYS A 128 -5.14 -6.65 24.31
CA LYS A 128 -5.10 -5.26 23.84
C LYS A 128 -4.15 -5.02 22.66
N GLU A 129 -3.18 -5.90 22.46
CA GLU A 129 -2.21 -5.78 21.37
C GLU A 129 -2.72 -6.43 20.07
N LEU A 130 -3.85 -7.14 20.14
CA LEU A 130 -4.50 -7.73 18.98
C LEU A 130 -5.31 -6.67 18.24
N ALA A 131 -5.16 -6.62 16.91
CA ALA A 131 -5.78 -5.62 16.04
C ALA A 131 -5.28 -4.17 16.25
N ASN A 132 -4.25 -3.94 17.07
CA ASN A 132 -3.55 -2.66 17.11
C ASN A 132 -2.54 -2.61 15.95
N LEU A 133 -2.75 -1.68 15.01
CA LEU A 133 -1.94 -1.58 13.81
C LEU A 133 -0.65 -0.76 14.01
N ASP A 134 -0.57 0.03 15.09
CA ASP A 134 0.56 0.90 15.38
C ASP A 134 1.79 0.09 15.86
N LEU A 135 2.91 0.34 15.19
CA LEU A 135 4.21 -0.30 15.43
C LEU A 135 5.31 0.75 15.73
N SER A 136 4.95 2.02 15.92
CA SER A 136 5.90 3.13 16.05
C SER A 136 6.78 3.09 17.30
N ASP A 137 6.33 2.39 18.34
CA ASP A 137 7.02 2.23 19.63
C ASP A 137 7.81 0.91 19.76
N LEU A 138 7.82 0.06 18.73
CA LEU A 138 8.51 -1.22 18.78
C LEU A 138 10.03 -1.07 18.65
N THR A 139 10.78 -1.93 19.35
CA THR A 139 12.24 -1.93 19.33
C THR A 139 12.81 -2.78 18.19
N PRO A 140 14.07 -2.58 17.78
CA PRO A 140 14.72 -3.42 16.77
C PRO A 140 14.73 -4.92 17.12
N GLU A 141 14.83 -5.28 18.40
CA GLU A 141 14.71 -6.67 18.87
C GLU A 141 13.32 -7.24 18.56
N GLN A 142 12.27 -6.46 18.80
CA GLN A 142 10.90 -6.87 18.55
C GLN A 142 10.62 -7.01 17.05
N PHE A 143 11.21 -6.15 16.21
CA PHE A 143 11.18 -6.32 14.76
C PHE A 143 11.90 -7.58 14.29
N ARG A 144 13.06 -7.93 14.88
CA ARG A 144 13.73 -9.21 14.59
C ARG A 144 12.85 -10.42 14.91
N THR A 145 12.13 -10.38 16.03
CA THR A 145 11.14 -11.42 16.35
C THR A 145 10.03 -11.48 15.28
N LEU A 146 9.57 -10.34 14.75
CA LEU A 146 8.60 -10.33 13.65
C LEU A 146 9.15 -10.95 12.37
N ASP A 147 10.41 -10.72 12.03
CA ASP A 147 11.05 -11.30 10.85
C ASP A 147 11.09 -12.84 10.94
N GLU A 148 11.40 -13.39 12.12
CA GLU A 148 11.39 -14.84 12.38
C GLU A 148 9.98 -15.44 12.22
N TRP A 149 8.96 -14.75 12.76
CA TRP A 149 7.56 -15.15 12.57
C TRP A 149 7.14 -15.09 11.10
N LEU A 150 7.46 -14.00 10.40
CA LEU A 150 7.15 -13.86 8.98
C LEU A 150 7.80 -14.95 8.15
N ALA A 151 9.05 -15.30 8.43
CA ALA A 151 9.73 -16.41 7.76
C ALA A 151 8.97 -17.73 7.95
N THR A 152 8.42 -17.96 9.15
CA THR A 152 7.59 -19.14 9.46
C THR A 152 6.26 -19.12 8.70
N PHE A 153 5.58 -17.98 8.62
CA PHE A 153 4.31 -17.86 7.88
C PHE A 153 4.49 -17.97 6.36
N ARG A 154 5.60 -17.45 5.84
CA ARG A 154 5.98 -17.55 4.43
C ARG A 154 6.60 -18.90 4.07
N SER A 155 7.01 -19.69 5.07
CA SER A 155 7.59 -21.01 4.81
C SER A 155 6.53 -21.95 4.23
N GLY A 156 6.96 -22.83 3.33
CA GLY A 156 6.08 -23.86 2.77
C GLY A 156 5.70 -24.94 3.78
N GLU A 157 6.26 -24.93 4.99
CA GLU A 157 6.11 -26.00 5.98
C GLU A 157 4.66 -26.09 6.50
N HIS A 158 4.03 -24.94 6.76
CA HIS A 158 2.67 -24.88 7.31
C HIS A 158 1.57 -24.77 6.24
N LYS A 159 1.94 -24.66 4.96
CA LYS A 159 1.02 -24.49 3.82
C LYS A 159 0.06 -23.30 3.96
N TYR A 160 0.44 -22.29 4.76
CA TYR A 160 -0.35 -21.06 4.88
C TYR A 160 -0.34 -20.32 3.56
N THR A 161 -1.53 -20.07 3.03
CA THR A 161 -1.67 -19.37 1.76
C THR A 161 -1.87 -17.88 2.04
N ASN A 162 -1.03 -17.02 1.45
CA ASN A 162 -1.29 -15.58 1.49
C ASN A 162 -2.52 -15.27 0.61
N VAL A 163 -3.62 -14.90 1.26
CA VAL A 163 -4.91 -14.61 0.61
C VAL A 163 -5.16 -13.12 0.43
N GLY A 164 -4.23 -12.25 0.81
CA GLY A 164 -4.42 -10.82 0.64
C GLY A 164 -3.56 -9.92 1.53
N ARG A 165 -4.04 -8.69 1.66
CA ARG A 165 -3.43 -7.64 2.48
C ARG A 165 -4.47 -7.01 3.40
N LEU A 166 -4.10 -6.78 4.65
CA LEU A 166 -4.85 -5.96 5.59
C LEU A 166 -4.53 -4.49 5.31
N VAL A 167 -5.56 -3.71 5.02
CA VAL A 167 -5.44 -2.27 4.81
C VAL A 167 -5.96 -1.53 6.04
N ASP A 168 -5.25 -0.49 6.42
CA ASP A 168 -5.75 0.47 7.40
C ASP A 168 -6.75 1.39 6.69
N ALA A 169 -7.97 1.49 7.22
CA ALA A 169 -9.04 2.27 6.60
C ALA A 169 -9.19 3.59 7.34
N ASP A 170 -9.70 4.60 6.63
CA ASP A 170 -9.98 5.93 7.19
C ASP A 170 -8.73 6.73 7.62
N LEU A 171 -7.58 6.45 7.01
CA LEU A 171 -6.36 7.23 7.20
C LEU A 171 -6.60 8.71 6.87
N ARG A 172 -6.06 9.59 7.72
CA ARG A 172 -6.05 11.04 7.53
C ARG A 172 -4.63 11.52 7.74
N LEU A 173 -3.92 11.73 6.63
CA LEU A 173 -2.49 12.08 6.66
C LEU A 173 -2.29 13.53 6.20
N THR A 174 -1.25 14.18 6.72
CA THR A 174 -0.66 15.34 6.06
C THR A 174 0.26 14.90 4.92
N PRO A 175 0.63 15.79 3.98
CA PRO A 175 1.62 15.47 2.95
C PRO A 175 2.96 15.02 3.55
N GLU A 176 3.36 15.58 4.70
CA GLU A 176 4.59 15.22 5.40
C GLU A 176 4.52 13.82 6.02
N GLU A 177 3.38 13.44 6.60
CA GLU A 177 3.17 12.10 7.15
C GLU A 177 3.15 11.03 6.04
N LEU A 178 2.58 11.38 4.88
CA LEU A 178 2.48 10.50 3.72
C LEU A 178 3.87 10.07 3.19
N LEU A 179 4.91 10.91 3.31
CA LEU A 179 6.26 10.62 2.81
C LEU A 179 6.86 9.32 3.36
N SER A 180 6.49 8.94 4.59
CA SER A 180 6.98 7.70 5.21
C SER A 180 6.42 6.43 4.54
N PHE A 181 5.31 6.53 3.81
CA PHE A 181 4.64 5.42 3.13
C PHE A 181 5.20 5.20 1.72
N ASN A 182 6.52 5.09 1.62
CA ASN A 182 7.26 4.89 0.38
C ASN A 182 7.67 3.42 0.14
N GLY A 183 7.16 2.50 0.96
CA GLY A 183 7.53 1.08 0.93
C GLY A 183 8.83 0.75 1.68
N VAL A 184 9.46 1.72 2.34
CA VAL A 184 10.73 1.52 3.08
C VAL A 184 10.64 2.05 4.50
N ASP A 185 10.26 3.32 4.67
CA ASP A 185 10.47 4.05 5.93
C ASP A 185 9.42 3.72 7.00
N ASN A 186 8.18 3.40 6.61
CA ASN A 186 7.16 3.02 7.58
C ASN A 186 7.34 1.55 8.03
N PRO A 187 7.04 1.20 9.29
CA PRO A 187 7.29 -0.14 9.83
C PRO A 187 6.66 -1.28 9.03
N ARG A 188 5.51 -1.04 8.38
CA ARG A 188 4.78 -2.04 7.58
C ARG A 188 5.17 -2.05 6.11
N GLN A 189 6.17 -1.26 5.70
CA GLN A 189 6.68 -1.13 4.33
C GLN A 189 5.53 -1.00 3.31
N THR A 190 4.58 -0.12 3.66
CA THR A 190 3.38 0.16 2.88
C THR A 190 3.70 1.26 1.89
N ILE A 191 3.21 1.10 0.68
CA ILE A 191 3.34 2.08 -0.40
C ILE A 191 1.98 2.74 -0.56
N LEU A 192 1.90 4.02 -0.19
CA LEU A 192 0.71 4.84 -0.42
C LEU A 192 0.97 5.85 -1.52
N LEU A 193 -0.03 6.10 -2.37
CA LEU A 193 -0.05 7.18 -3.33
C LEU A 193 -1.25 8.10 -3.04
N GLY A 194 -0.99 9.40 -2.99
CA GLY A 194 -2.03 10.42 -2.98
C GLY A 194 -2.46 10.78 -4.40
N VAL A 195 -3.76 10.76 -4.70
CA VAL A 195 -4.31 11.27 -5.96
C VAL A 195 -5.63 11.97 -5.68
N ASP A 196 -5.70 13.26 -6.01
CA ASP A 196 -6.82 14.18 -5.85
C ASP A 196 -7.42 14.16 -4.42
N GLY A 197 -6.53 14.20 -3.42
CA GLY A 197 -6.91 14.16 -1.99
C GLY A 197 -7.23 12.76 -1.44
N VAL A 198 -7.23 11.73 -2.28
CA VAL A 198 -7.51 10.33 -1.90
C VAL A 198 -6.22 9.54 -1.75
N LEU A 199 -6.14 8.68 -0.72
CA LEU A 199 -5.02 7.77 -0.50
C LEU A 199 -5.32 6.37 -1.05
N TYR A 200 -4.42 5.85 -1.86
CA TYR A 200 -4.46 4.50 -2.41
C TYR A 200 -3.32 3.66 -1.84
N ASP A 201 -3.63 2.48 -1.28
CA ASP A 201 -2.62 1.46 -0.96
C ASP A 201 -2.29 0.67 -2.22
N VAL A 202 -1.10 0.94 -2.76
CA VAL A 202 -0.57 0.31 -3.98
C VAL A 202 0.43 -0.81 -3.65
N THR A 203 0.54 -1.22 -2.39
CA THR A 203 1.52 -2.23 -1.98
C THR A 203 1.22 -3.58 -2.61
N MET A 204 -0.05 -4.00 -2.64
CA MET A 204 -0.47 -5.23 -3.32
C MET A 204 -0.68 -4.95 -4.82
N ASN A 205 0.02 -5.68 -5.69
CA ASN A 205 -0.07 -5.56 -7.16
C ASN A 205 0.44 -4.22 -7.75
N GLY A 206 1.05 -3.36 -6.93
CA GLY A 206 1.68 -2.11 -7.36
C GLY A 206 3.14 -1.95 -6.94
N SER A 207 3.67 -2.81 -6.07
CA SER A 207 5.06 -2.72 -5.58
C SER A 207 6.12 -2.78 -6.67
N GLU A 208 5.89 -3.50 -7.77
CA GLU A 208 6.81 -3.56 -8.92
C GLU A 208 6.91 -2.20 -9.66
N PHE A 209 5.88 -1.36 -9.53
CA PHE A 209 5.76 -0.08 -10.22
C PHE A 209 6.15 1.08 -9.30
N TYR A 210 5.61 1.09 -8.08
CA TYR A 210 5.71 2.19 -7.11
C TYR A 210 6.62 1.87 -5.93
N GLY A 211 7.19 0.66 -5.85
CA GLY A 211 8.17 0.33 -4.81
C GLY A 211 9.50 1.06 -5.02
N PRO A 212 10.46 0.89 -4.09
CA PRO A 212 11.75 1.59 -4.10
C PRO A 212 12.56 1.38 -5.40
N ASP A 213 12.44 0.19 -6.01
CA ASP A 213 13.11 -0.16 -7.26
C ASP A 213 12.18 -0.02 -8.49
N GLY A 214 10.95 0.47 -8.28
CA GLY A 214 9.94 0.61 -9.32
C GLY A 214 10.17 1.84 -10.20
N MET A 215 9.79 1.75 -11.48
CA MET A 215 9.96 2.85 -12.44
C MET A 215 9.15 4.11 -12.10
N TYR A 216 8.14 3.99 -11.23
CA TYR A 216 7.31 5.07 -10.71
C TYR A 216 7.48 5.23 -9.19
N GLY A 217 8.56 4.72 -8.61
CA GLY A 217 8.85 4.77 -7.17
C GLY A 217 8.92 6.19 -6.60
N GLN A 218 9.21 7.19 -7.42
CA GLN A 218 9.18 8.61 -7.04
C GLN A 218 7.79 9.12 -6.61
N PHE A 219 6.71 8.40 -6.95
CA PHE A 219 5.35 8.73 -6.50
C PHE A 219 5.03 8.16 -5.11
N ALA A 220 5.84 7.22 -4.63
CA ALA A 220 5.62 6.55 -3.35
C ALA A 220 5.66 7.56 -2.20
N GLY A 221 4.61 7.57 -1.37
CA GLY A 221 4.47 8.50 -0.27
C GLY A 221 4.24 9.96 -0.70
N ARG A 222 3.78 10.22 -1.92
CA ARG A 222 3.54 11.58 -2.42
C ARG A 222 2.16 11.76 -3.03
N ASP A 223 1.79 13.02 -3.20
CA ASP A 223 0.66 13.42 -4.04
C ASP A 223 1.09 13.44 -5.51
N ALA A 224 0.59 12.48 -6.28
CA ALA A 224 0.89 12.32 -7.69
C ALA A 224 -0.11 13.04 -8.62
N SER A 225 -1.06 13.80 -8.08
CA SER A 225 -2.18 14.39 -8.84
C SER A 225 -1.71 15.21 -10.05
N ARG A 226 -0.82 16.17 -9.83
CA ARG A 226 -0.33 17.04 -10.91
C ARG A 226 0.56 16.28 -11.89
N ALA A 227 1.43 15.40 -11.38
CA ALA A 227 2.29 14.57 -12.21
C ALA A 227 1.48 13.70 -13.19
N LEU A 228 0.43 13.04 -12.69
CA LEU A 228 -0.50 12.23 -13.48
C LEU A 228 -1.31 13.09 -14.47
N ALA A 229 -1.82 14.25 -14.04
CA ALA A 229 -2.56 15.17 -14.90
C ALA A 229 -1.72 15.69 -16.08
N CYS A 230 -0.45 16.00 -15.81
CA CYS A 230 0.50 16.52 -16.78
C CYS A 230 1.22 15.43 -17.58
N MET A 231 1.03 14.16 -17.24
CA MET A 231 1.79 13.04 -17.78
C MET A 231 3.32 13.28 -17.66
N SER A 232 3.76 13.81 -16.52
CA SER A 232 5.16 14.16 -16.25
C SER A 232 5.73 13.37 -15.07
N LEU A 233 6.95 12.89 -15.25
CA LEU A 233 7.76 12.25 -14.21
C LEU A 233 8.76 13.23 -13.59
N GLU A 234 8.65 14.53 -13.84
CA GLU A 234 9.60 15.53 -13.34
C GLU A 234 9.30 15.92 -11.88
N ASP A 235 10.36 16.12 -11.09
CA ASP A 235 10.29 16.43 -9.65
C ASP A 235 9.48 17.70 -9.36
N GLU A 236 9.49 18.69 -10.26
CA GLU A 236 8.76 19.94 -10.09
C GLU A 236 7.24 19.73 -10.03
N ALA A 237 6.71 18.71 -10.71
CA ALA A 237 5.29 18.36 -10.65
C ALA A 237 4.93 17.65 -9.34
N LEU A 238 5.89 17.00 -8.68
CA LEU A 238 5.71 16.30 -7.40
C LEU A 238 5.90 17.21 -6.19
N ASP A 239 6.77 18.20 -6.30
CA ASP A 239 7.02 19.17 -5.24
C ASP A 239 5.93 20.25 -5.16
N SER A 240 5.13 20.41 -6.23
CA SER A 240 3.97 21.30 -6.26
C SER A 240 2.72 20.57 -6.79
N PRO A 241 2.11 19.69 -5.99
CA PRO A 241 1.07 18.78 -6.47
C PRO A 241 -0.30 19.43 -6.69
N SER A 242 -0.41 20.76 -6.54
CA SER A 242 -1.67 21.48 -6.75
C SER A 242 -2.26 21.22 -8.13
N THR A 243 -3.55 20.90 -8.12
CA THR A 243 -4.43 20.75 -9.29
C THR A 243 -5.00 22.08 -9.78
N ASP A 244 -4.62 23.20 -9.14
CA ASP A 244 -4.98 24.54 -9.61
C ASP A 244 -4.33 24.82 -10.97
N GLY A 245 -5.13 25.41 -11.87
CA GLY A 245 -4.67 25.80 -13.20
C GLY A 245 -4.47 24.65 -14.19
N LEU A 246 -4.95 23.44 -13.89
CA LEU A 246 -5.02 22.36 -14.87
C LEU A 246 -5.96 22.73 -16.03
N THR A 247 -5.58 22.40 -17.26
CA THR A 247 -6.48 22.53 -18.42
C THR A 247 -7.59 21.47 -18.34
N PRO A 248 -8.72 21.64 -19.07
CA PRO A 248 -9.77 20.64 -19.13
C PRO A 248 -9.27 19.26 -19.58
N GLU A 249 -8.29 19.21 -20.50
CA GLU A 249 -7.68 17.97 -20.98
C GLU A 249 -6.84 17.30 -19.89
N GLN A 250 -6.04 18.07 -19.15
CA GLN A 250 -5.25 17.55 -18.03
C GLN A 250 -6.14 17.05 -16.89
N ARG A 251 -7.22 17.78 -16.60
CA ARG A 251 -8.23 17.36 -15.61
C ARG A 251 -8.85 16.02 -16.01
N LYS A 252 -9.26 15.89 -17.26
CA LYS A 252 -9.80 14.63 -17.82
C LYS A 252 -8.79 13.49 -17.72
N THR A 253 -7.52 13.73 -18.06
CA THR A 253 -6.45 12.72 -17.90
C THR A 253 -6.35 12.24 -16.46
N LEU A 254 -6.36 13.17 -15.49
CA LEU A 254 -6.35 12.82 -14.07
C LEU A 254 -7.61 12.04 -13.66
N ASP A 255 -8.79 12.38 -14.17
CA ASP A 255 -10.03 11.63 -13.87
C ASP A 255 -9.96 10.19 -14.39
N ASP A 256 -9.36 9.99 -15.56
CA ASP A 256 -9.16 8.67 -16.13
C ASP A 256 -8.11 7.87 -15.32
N TRP A 257 -7.11 8.52 -14.73
CA TRP A 257 -6.21 7.88 -13.77
C TRP A 257 -6.93 7.48 -12.48
N ILE A 258 -7.73 8.38 -11.89
CA ILE A 258 -8.51 8.09 -10.68
C ILE A 258 -9.35 6.82 -10.86
N LYS A 259 -10.13 6.73 -11.94
CA LYS A 259 -10.94 5.53 -12.25
C LYS A 259 -10.11 4.24 -12.33
N ARG A 260 -8.90 4.32 -12.90
CA ARG A 260 -7.99 3.17 -12.98
C ARG A 260 -7.48 2.75 -11.61
N PHE A 261 -7.14 3.72 -10.76
CA PHE A 261 -6.70 3.47 -9.39
C PHE A 261 -7.81 2.86 -8.54
N GLU A 262 -9.02 3.42 -8.58
CA GLU A 262 -10.20 2.90 -7.87
C GLU A 262 -10.54 1.45 -8.26
N GLY A 263 -10.32 1.08 -9.51
CA GLY A 263 -10.55 -0.29 -9.99
C GLY A 263 -9.49 -1.31 -9.57
N LYS A 264 -8.29 -0.86 -9.15
CA LYS A 264 -7.12 -1.74 -8.94
C LYS A 264 -6.59 -1.75 -7.50
N TYR A 265 -6.64 -0.62 -6.81
CA TYR A 265 -6.01 -0.40 -5.52
C TYR A 265 -7.04 -0.10 -4.43
N ALA A 266 -6.71 -0.40 -3.18
CA ALA A 266 -7.59 -0.07 -2.07
C ALA A 266 -7.53 1.43 -1.75
N ILE A 267 -8.69 2.06 -1.63
CA ILE A 267 -8.81 3.37 -1.02
C ILE A 267 -8.69 3.20 0.49
N VAL A 268 -7.70 3.87 1.09
CA VAL A 268 -7.37 3.74 2.52
C VAL A 268 -7.64 5.01 3.31
N GLY A 269 -7.98 6.11 2.65
CA GLY A 269 -8.35 7.34 3.32
C GLY A 269 -8.14 8.57 2.47
N THR A 270 -7.82 9.67 3.13
CA THR A 270 -7.61 10.97 2.51
C THR A 270 -6.36 11.63 3.06
N PHE A 271 -5.76 12.52 2.29
CA PHE A 271 -4.72 13.41 2.79
C PHE A 271 -5.17 14.86 2.61
N ALA A 272 -4.96 15.68 3.63
CA ALA A 272 -5.31 17.09 3.55
C ALA A 272 -4.10 17.87 3.03
N ALA A 273 -4.20 18.44 1.83
CA ALA A 273 -3.24 19.48 1.44
C ALA A 273 -3.23 20.56 2.53
N ALA A 274 -2.05 20.94 3.00
CA ALA A 274 -1.90 21.99 4.01
C ALA A 274 -2.73 23.20 3.55
N ARG A 275 -3.75 23.57 4.33
CA ARG A 275 -4.55 24.77 4.04
C ARG A 275 -3.59 25.96 4.00
N LYS A 276 -3.39 26.51 2.80
CA LYS A 276 -2.71 27.79 2.61
C LYS A 276 -3.59 28.94 3.09
#